data_AF-A0A4Y8CAG6-F1
#
_entry.id   AF-A0A4Y8CAG6-F1
#
_cell.length_a   1.000
_cell.length_b   1.000
_cell.length_c   1.000
_cell.angle_alpha   90.00
_cell.angle_beta   90.00
_cell.angle_gamma   90.00
#
_symmetry.space_group_name_H-M   'P 1'
#
loop_
_entity.id
_entity.type
_entity.pdbx_description
1 polymer ?
#
loop_
_entity_poly.entity_id
_entity_poly.type
_entity_poly.pdbx_seq_one_letter_code
_entity_poly.pdbx_strand_id
1 'polypeptide(L)'
;MYVVFEGIDCVGKSTQISLLKEIYKDAIFTLEPGGTELGKHLREILLNKTHPISKRAELLLFLADRAQHFEEILKTNQNKLIISDRSFISGMAYAKDFEND
;
A
#
# COMPACT_ATOMS: atom_id res chain seq x y z
N MET A 1 12.37 -11.63 2.31
CA MET A 1 12.38 -10.98 0.98
C MET A 1 11.10 -10.19 0.82
N TYR A 2 11.17 -8.94 0.36
CA TYR A 2 10.00 -8.08 0.15
C TYR A 2 9.79 -7.82 -1.35
N VAL A 3 8.62 -8.20 -1.86
CA VAL A 3 8.22 -8.05 -3.27
C VAL A 3 7.00 -7.15 -3.34
N VAL A 4 7.02 -6.17 -4.25
CA VAL A 4 5.93 -5.22 -4.42
C VAL A 4 5.41 -5.29 -5.85
N PHE A 5 4.10 -5.40 -5.99
CA PHE A 5 3.41 -5.24 -7.26
C PHE A 5 2.97 -3.78 -7.41
N GLU A 6 3.62 -3.07 -8.33
CA GLU A 6 3.30 -1.68 -8.66
C GLU A 6 2.63 -1.56 -10.02
N GLY A 7 1.96 -0.43 -10.25
CA GLY A 7 1.31 -0.11 -11.52
C GLY A 7 0.01 0.65 -11.36
N ILE A 8 -0.49 1.24 -12.44
CA ILE A 8 -1.78 1.95 -12.45
C ILE A 8 -2.97 1.00 -12.18
N ASP A 9 -4.16 1.56 -12.01
CA ASP A 9 -5.36 0.75 -11.80
C ASP A 9 -5.67 -0.11 -13.03
N CYS A 10 -6.30 -1.27 -12.80
CA CYS A 10 -6.71 -2.22 -13.85
C CYS A 10 -5.59 -2.87 -14.68
N VAL A 11 -4.32 -2.83 -14.25
CA VAL A 11 -3.20 -3.54 -14.94
C VAL A 11 -3.03 -5.01 -14.54
N GLY A 12 -3.95 -5.55 -13.73
CA GLY A 12 -3.94 -6.97 -13.34
C GLY A 12 -3.13 -7.33 -12.10
N LYS A 13 -2.70 -6.36 -11.27
CA LYS A 13 -1.98 -6.60 -10.00
C LYS A 13 -2.71 -7.59 -9.09
N SER A 14 -3.99 -7.33 -8.81
CA SER A 14 -4.83 -8.16 -7.94
C SER A 14 -4.98 -9.59 -8.48
N THR A 15 -5.09 -9.74 -9.81
CA THR A 15 -5.11 -11.05 -10.48
C THR A 15 -3.82 -11.82 -10.21
N GLN A 16 -2.65 -11.22 -10.45
CA GLN A 16 -1.36 -11.88 -10.26
C GLN A 16 -1.12 -12.23 -8.79
N ILE A 17 -1.45 -11.33 -7.86
CA ILE A 17 -1.35 -11.59 -6.42
C ILE A 17 -2.24 -12.78 -6.02
N SER A 18 -3.46 -12.88 -6.58
CA SER A 18 -4.37 -13.98 -6.28
C SER A 18 -3.82 -15.32 -6.77
N LEU A 19 -3.19 -15.36 -7.95
CA LEU A 19 -2.50 -16.55 -8.44
C LEU A 19 -1.29 -16.92 -7.56
N LEU A 20 -0.52 -15.94 -7.10
CA LEU A 20 0.63 -16.17 -6.23
C LEU A 20 0.24 -16.70 -4.85
N LYS A 21 -0.94 -16.32 -4.32
CA LYS A 21 -1.50 -16.91 -3.09
C LYS A 21 -1.74 -18.42 -3.21
N GLU A 22 -1.93 -18.93 -4.42
CA GLU A 22 -2.07 -20.37 -4.65
C GLU A 22 -0.74 -21.13 -4.62
N ILE A 23 0.36 -20.43 -4.90
CA ILE A 23 1.70 -21.04 -4.99
C ILE A 23 2.47 -20.86 -3.67
N TYR A 24 2.41 -19.67 -3.09
CA TYR A 24 3.20 -19.27 -1.92
C TYR A 24 2.34 -19.20 -0.65
N LYS A 25 1.87 -20.36 -0.17
CA LYS A 25 0.93 -20.45 0.97
C LYS A 25 1.46 -19.87 2.28
N ASP A 26 2.78 -19.91 2.50
CA ASP A 26 3.43 -19.38 3.71
C ASP A 26 3.88 -17.92 3.58
N ALA A 27 3.67 -17.29 2.42
CA ALA A 27 4.00 -15.89 2.21
C ALA A 27 2.97 -14.98 2.89
N ILE A 28 3.44 -13.81 3.34
CA ILE A 28 2.57 -12.76 3.85
C ILE A 28 2.11 -11.91 2.67
N PHE A 29 0.81 -11.86 2.46
CA PHE A 29 0.20 -10.99 1.46
C PHE A 29 -0.37 -9.76 2.16
N THR A 30 -0.03 -8.58 1.65
CA THR A 30 -0.41 -7.30 2.24
C THR A 30 -0.65 -6.25 1.16
N LEU A 31 -1.00 -5.02 1.56
CA LEU A 31 -1.20 -3.89 0.67
C LEU A 31 -0.93 -2.56 1.38
N GLU A 32 -0.60 -1.53 0.62
CA GLU A 32 -0.46 -0.14 1.11
C GLU A 32 -1.28 0.80 0.19
N PRO A 33 -2.22 1.61 0.71
CA PRO A 33 -2.66 1.69 2.10
C PRO A 33 -3.63 0.57 2.48
N GLY A 34 -3.61 0.08 3.72
CA GLY A 34 -4.61 -0.87 4.24
C GLY A 34 -4.11 -2.17 4.86
N GLY A 35 -2.80 -2.40 4.94
CA GLY A 35 -2.23 -3.66 5.41
C GLY A 35 -2.25 -3.87 6.93
N THR A 36 -2.67 -2.87 7.71
CA THR A 36 -2.75 -2.86 9.18
C THR A 36 -4.12 -2.36 9.65
N GLU A 37 -4.47 -2.51 10.93
CA GLU A 37 -5.75 -1.99 11.46
C GLU A 37 -5.86 -0.46 11.32
N LEU A 38 -4.79 0.28 11.64
CA LEU A 38 -4.73 1.72 11.37
C LEU A 38 -4.80 2.00 9.87
N GLY A 39 -4.07 1.22 9.06
CA GLY A 39 -4.04 1.37 7.62
C GLY A 39 -5.40 1.21 6.96
N LYS A 40 -6.27 0.32 7.47
CA LYS A 40 -7.66 0.17 6.99
C LYS A 40 -8.45 1.46 7.17
N HIS A 41 -8.39 2.08 8.35
CA HIS A 41 -9.05 3.36 8.60
C HIS A 41 -8.48 4.49 7.73
N LEU A 42 -7.16 4.55 7.56
CA LEU A 42 -6.53 5.53 6.68
C LEU A 42 -6.95 5.34 5.22
N ARG A 43 -7.01 4.09 4.75
CA ARG A 43 -7.51 3.74 3.41
C ARG A 43 -8.96 4.19 3.22
N GLU A 44 -9.82 4.02 4.21
CA GLU A 44 -11.20 4.51 4.15
C GLU A 44 -11.24 6.03 3.98
N ILE A 45 -10.46 6.79 4.76
CA ILE A 45 -10.36 8.25 4.63
C ILE A 45 -9.89 8.64 3.23
N LEU A 46 -8.86 7.96 2.70
CA LEU A 46 -8.29 8.24 1.37
C LEU A 46 -9.27 7.93 0.23
N LEU A 47 -10.09 6.88 0.36
CA LEU A 47 -11.09 6.49 -0.65
C LEU A 47 -12.40 7.28 -0.51
N ASN A 48 -12.66 7.86 0.65
CA ASN A 48 -13.89 8.56 0.93
C ASN A 48 -13.89 9.95 0.27
N LYS A 49 -14.87 10.18 -0.61
CA LYS A 49 -15.05 11.46 -1.33
C LYS A 49 -15.90 12.48 -0.55
N THR A 50 -16.40 12.17 0.63
CA THR A 50 -17.29 13.05 1.40
C THR A 50 -16.57 14.28 1.92
N HIS A 51 -15.27 14.18 2.22
CA HIS A 51 -14.45 15.30 2.66
C HIS A 51 -13.29 15.48 1.69
N PRO A 52 -13.20 16.61 0.96
CA PRO A 52 -12.05 16.86 0.10
C PRO A 52 -10.80 16.98 0.97
N ILE A 53 -9.86 16.06 0.76
CA ILE A 53 -8.51 16.13 1.32
C ILE A 53 -7.60 16.85 0.33
N SER A 54 -6.71 17.70 0.84
CA SER A 54 -5.67 18.27 -0.02
C SER A 54 -4.70 17.18 -0.45
N LYS A 55 -4.05 17.35 -1.63
CA LYS A 55 -3.02 16.41 -2.10
C LYS A 55 -1.96 16.17 -1.04
N ARG A 56 -1.53 17.24 -0.34
CA ARG A 56 -0.57 17.16 0.79
C ARG A 56 -1.06 16.31 1.95
N ALA A 57 -2.32 16.43 2.34
CA ALA A 57 -2.88 15.56 3.38
C ALA A 57 -2.94 14.09 2.91
N GLU A 58 -3.32 13.85 1.65
CA GLU A 58 -3.36 12.50 1.06
C GLU A 58 -2.00 11.79 1.13
N LEU A 59 -0.92 12.45 0.70
CA LEU A 59 0.43 11.89 0.78
C LEU A 59 0.85 11.63 2.23
N LEU A 60 0.58 12.55 3.16
CA LEU A 60 0.96 12.37 4.56
C LEU A 60 0.21 11.21 5.21
N LEU A 61 -1.07 11.01 4.87
CA LEU A 61 -1.85 9.85 5.31
C LEU A 61 -1.31 8.55 4.71
N PHE A 62 -0.92 8.55 3.44
CA PHE A 62 -0.25 7.40 2.82
C PHE A 62 1.09 7.07 3.52
N LEU A 63 1.90 8.09 3.83
CA LEU A 63 3.16 7.91 4.56
C LEU A 63 2.93 7.43 6.00
N ALA A 64 1.84 7.86 6.65
CA ALA A 64 1.45 7.37 7.96
C ALA A 64 1.07 5.88 7.92
N ASP A 65 0.27 5.46 6.94
CA ASP A 65 -0.05 4.04 6.71
C ASP A 65 1.24 3.22 6.51
N ARG A 66 2.13 3.69 5.63
CA ARG A 66 3.40 3.03 5.36
C ARG A 66 4.26 2.89 6.60
N ALA A 67 4.35 3.93 7.42
CA ALA A 67 5.13 3.90 8.66
C ALA A 67 4.59 2.80 9.61
N GLN A 68 3.27 2.70 9.73
CA GLN A 68 2.64 1.65 10.53
C GLN A 68 2.86 0.26 9.92
N HIS A 69 2.70 0.13 8.61
CA HIS A 69 2.93 -1.10 7.87
C HIS A 69 4.35 -1.63 8.05
N PHE A 70 5.35 -0.75 8.01
CA PHE A 70 6.73 -1.11 8.28
C PHE A 70 6.90 -1.70 9.68
N GLU A 71 6.38 -1.03 10.71
CA GLU A 71 6.52 -1.47 12.10
C GLU A 71 5.81 -2.80 12.38
N GLU A 72 4.59 -2.99 11.85
CA GLU A 72 3.79 -4.18 12.14
C GLU A 72 4.09 -5.38 11.25
N ILE A 73 4.41 -5.14 9.97
CA ILE A 73 4.52 -6.20 8.95
C ILE A 73 5.97 -6.40 8.53
N LEU A 74 6.64 -5.36 8.02
CA LEU A 74 7.96 -5.53 7.40
C LEU A 74 9.05 -5.85 8.43
N LYS A 75 9.11 -5.07 9.51
CA LYS A 75 10.13 -5.18 10.56
C LYS A 75 10.03 -6.49 11.33
N THR A 76 8.83 -6.99 11.55
CA THR A 76 8.55 -8.21 12.33
C THR A 76 8.71 -9.50 11.51
N ASN A 77 8.70 -9.43 10.18
CA ASN A 77 8.67 -10.60 9.29
C ASN A 77 9.86 -10.66 8.31
N GLN A 78 11.05 -10.19 8.72
CA GLN A 78 12.25 -10.12 7.87
C GLN A 78 12.65 -11.48 7.24
N ASN A 79 12.36 -12.58 7.93
CA ASN A 79 12.68 -13.94 7.50
C ASN A 79 11.62 -14.58 6.59
N LYS A 80 10.56 -13.85 6.23
CA LYS A 80 9.47 -14.36 5.39
C LYS A 80 9.49 -13.72 4.00
N LEU A 81 8.81 -14.39 3.07
CA LEU A 81 8.39 -13.76 1.82
C LEU A 81 7.18 -12.86 2.10
N ILE A 82 7.30 -11.58 1.78
CA ILE A 82 6.21 -10.61 1.87
C ILE A 82 5.91 -10.12 0.46
N ILE A 83 4.64 -10.21 0.04
CA ILE A 83 4.14 -9.75 -1.26
C ILE A 83 3.10 -8.64 -0.99
N SER A 84 3.38 -7.43 -1.45
CA SER A 84 2.50 -6.27 -1.27
C SER A 84 1.85 -5.83 -2.58
N ASP A 85 0.55 -5.53 -2.55
CA ASP A 85 -0.12 -4.71 -3.57
C ASP A 85 0.15 -3.24 -3.27
N ARG A 86 0.97 -2.60 -4.11
CA ARG A 86 1.50 -1.24 -3.94
C ARG A 86 2.39 -1.05 -2.71
N SER A 87 3.19 0.02 -2.76
CA SER A 87 4.05 0.49 -1.68
C SER A 87 4.51 1.93 -1.95
N PHE A 88 5.68 2.31 -1.44
CA PHE A 88 6.29 3.63 -1.58
C PHE A 88 6.26 4.22 -3.01
N ILE A 89 6.44 3.40 -4.04
CA ILE A 89 6.49 3.89 -5.44
C ILE A 89 5.12 4.40 -5.89
N SER A 90 4.02 3.73 -5.52
CA SER A 90 2.67 4.28 -5.67
C SER A 90 2.54 5.62 -4.96
N GLY A 91 2.97 5.73 -3.70
CA GLY A 91 2.94 6.99 -2.96
C GLY A 91 3.64 8.14 -3.70
N MET A 92 4.84 7.90 -4.23
CA MET A 92 5.57 8.90 -5.03
C MET A 92 4.88 9.24 -6.36
N ALA A 93 4.36 8.23 -7.06
CA ALA A 93 3.75 8.42 -8.38
C ALA A 93 2.47 9.26 -8.30
N TYR A 94 1.59 8.96 -7.33
CA TYR A 94 0.35 9.71 -7.14
C TYR A 94 0.60 11.08 -6.48
N ALA A 95 1.73 11.25 -5.78
CA ALA A 95 2.15 12.54 -5.24
C ALA A 95 2.91 13.44 -6.24
N LYS A 96 3.09 13.05 -7.50
CA LYS A 96 3.86 13.86 -8.46
C LYS A 96 3.20 15.21 -8.79
N ASP A 97 1.89 15.36 -8.56
CA ASP A 97 1.18 16.62 -8.81
C ASP A 97 1.44 17.73 -7.75
N PHE A 98 2.40 17.55 -6.85
CA PHE A 98 2.71 18.50 -5.79
C PHE A 98 3.55 19.70 -6.24
N GLU A 99 4.18 19.63 -7.41
CA GLU A 99 5.11 20.65 -7.90
C GLU A 99 4.43 21.79 -8.67
N ASN A 100 3.11 21.71 -8.89
CA ASN A 100 2.36 22.67 -9.71
C ASN A 100 1.44 23.63 -8.93
N ASP A 101 1.50 23.63 -7.60
CA ASP A 101 0.80 24.59 -6.72
C ASP A 101 1.74 25.72 -6.24
#